data_AF-A0A200I0W7-F1
#
_entry.id   AF-A0A200I0W7-F1
#
_cell.length_a   1.000
_cell.length_b   1.000
_cell.length_c   1.000
_cell.angle_alpha   90.00
_cell.angle_beta   90.00
_cell.angle_gamma   90.00
#
_symmetry.space_group_name_H-M   'P 1'
#
loop_
_entity.id
_entity.type
_entity.pdbx_description
1 polymer ?
#
loop_
_entity_poly.entity_id
_entity_poly.type
_entity_poly.pdbx_seq_one_letter_code
_entity_poly.pdbx_strand_id
1 'polypeptide(L)' 'MIFTVDTSIQAEEDLREIFEYISFRLLSPENAAKQLERLESQILSLDKMPERFPRYGKEP' A
#
# COMPACT_ATOMS: atom_id res chain seq x y z
N MET A 1 -18.30 -12.47 4.51
CA MET A 1 -18.26 -11.99 3.11
C MET A 1 -16.80 -11.72 2.78
N ILE A 2 -16.31 -12.22 1.66
CA ILE A 2 -14.95 -12.00 1.17
C ILE A 2 -15.09 -11.22 -0.13
N PHE A 3 -14.34 -10.14 -0.28
CA PHE A 3 -14.29 -9.29 -1.47
C PHE A 3 -12.99 -9.56 -2.23
N THR A 4 -13.01 -9.31 -3.54
CA THR A 4 -11.78 -9.24 -4.34
C THR A 4 -11.14 -7.88 -4.14
N VAL A 5 -9.82 -7.85 -3.95
CA VAL A 5 -9.03 -6.63 -3.88
C VAL A 5 -8.25 -6.52 -5.18
N ASP A 6 -8.52 -5.47 -5.94
CA ASP A 6 -7.82 -5.15 -7.18
C ASP A 6 -7.04 -3.84 -7.00
N THR A 7 -5.80 -3.82 -7.48
CA THR A 7 -4.93 -2.64 -7.42
C THR A 7 -4.95 -1.94 -8.78
N SER A 8 -5.00 -0.60 -8.79
CA SER A 8 -4.87 0.17 -10.02
C SER A 8 -3.40 0.26 -10.45
N ILE A 9 -3.15 0.50 -11.74
CA ILE A 9 -1.78 0.70 -12.26
C ILE A 9 -1.07 1.83 -11.49
N GLN A 10 -1.75 2.95 -11.23
CA GLN A 10 -1.18 4.05 -10.45
C GLN A 10 -0.75 3.61 -9.05
N ALA A 11 -1.59 2.83 -8.35
CA ALA A 11 -1.25 2.37 -7.01
C ALA A 11 -0.07 1.36 -7.01
N GLU A 12 0.10 0.58 -8.08
CA GLU A 12 1.29 -0.28 -8.24
C GLU A 12 2.56 0.56 -8.47
N GLU A 13 2.47 1.63 -9.26
CA GLU A 13 3.56 2.59 -9.46
C GLU A 13 3.92 3.31 -8.16
N ASP A 14 2.91 3.78 -7.40
CA ASP A 14 3.11 4.43 -6.10
C ASP A 14 3.84 3.51 -5.11
N LEU A 15 3.46 2.23 -5.03
CA LEU A 15 4.14 1.24 -4.17
C LEU A 15 5.60 1.03 -4.59
N ARG A 16 5.87 1.00 -5.90
CA ARG A 16 7.24 0.91 -6.42
C ARG A 16 8.05 2.15 -6.06
N GLU A 17 7.52 3.35 -6.28
CA GLU A 17 8.20 4.60 -5.97
C GLU A 17 8.55 4.71 -4.49
N ILE A 18 7.63 4.30 -3.59
CA ILE A 18 7.89 4.24 -2.15
C ILE A 18 9.07 3.30 -1.86
N PHE A 19 9.08 2.09 -2.44
CA PHE A 19 10.16 1.13 -2.24
C PHE A 19 11.49 1.67 -2.77
N GLU A 20 11.52 2.23 -3.97
CA GLU A 20 12.71 2.77 -4.61
C GLU A 20 13.28 3.97 -3.85
N TYR A 21 12.42 4.88 -3.38
CA TYR A 21 12.82 6.02 -2.57
C TYR A 21 13.53 5.56 -1.30
N ILE A 22 12.93 4.63 -0.55
CA ILE A 22 13.52 4.17 0.71
C ILE A 22 14.80 3.33 0.45
N SER A 23 14.79 2.48 -0.57
CA SER A 23 15.91 1.58 -0.87
C SER A 23 17.12 2.32 -1.43
N PHE A 24 16.91 3.18 -2.43
CA PHE A 24 17.99 3.77 -3.21
C PHE A 24 18.32 5.20 -2.80
N ARG A 25 17.32 6.00 -2.43
CA ARG A 25 17.57 7.40 -2.01
C ARG A 25 17.88 7.51 -0.53
N LEU A 26 17.25 6.70 0.31
CA LEU A 26 17.56 6.64 1.75
C LEU A 26 18.54 5.51 2.12
N LEU A 27 18.96 4.69 1.15
CA LEU A 27 19.90 3.58 1.34
C LEU A 27 19.45 2.58 2.42
N SER A 28 18.13 2.32 2.50
CA SER A 28 17.52 1.53 3.57
C SER A 28 16.63 0.39 3.05
N PRO A 29 17.19 -0.58 2.32
CA PRO A 29 16.41 -1.63 1.63
C PRO A 29 15.60 -2.53 2.57
N GLU A 30 16.12 -2.84 3.77
CA GLU A 30 15.39 -3.63 4.76
C GLU A 30 14.13 -2.91 5.28
N ASN A 31 14.22 -1.59 5.44
CA ASN A 31 13.08 -0.77 5.83
C ASN A 31 12.09 -0.65 4.68
N ALA A 32 12.57 -0.53 3.43
CA ALA A 32 11.71 -0.52 2.26
C ALA A 32 10.89 -1.81 2.14
N ALA A 33 11.53 -2.97 2.31
CA ALA A 33 10.86 -4.27 2.27
C ALA A 33 9.79 -4.40 3.36
N LYS A 34 10.11 -4.03 4.61
CA LYS A 34 9.15 -4.06 5.72
C LYS A 34 7.97 -3.11 5.50
N GLN A 35 8.23 -1.93 4.91
CA GLN A 35 7.15 -0.98 4.61
C GLN A 35 6.24 -1.50 3.50
N LEU A 36 6.81 -2.10 2.45
CA LEU A 36 6.04 -2.68 1.36
C LEU A 36 5.16 -3.84 1.87
N GLU A 37 5.73 -4.77 2.66
CA GLU A 37 4.99 -5.87 3.28
C GLU A 37 3.81 -5.37 4.14
N ARG A 38 4.04 -4.32 4.94
CA ARG A 38 3.00 -3.71 5.77
C ARG A 38 1.87 -3.12 4.92
N LEU A 39 2.19 -2.42 3.84
CA LEU A 39 1.20 -1.81 2.96
C LEU A 39 0.38 -2.88 2.23
N GLU A 40 1.05 -3.86 1.61
CA GLU A 40 0.40 -4.97 0.91
C GLU A 40 -0.54 -5.75 1.84
N SER A 41 -0.10 -6.06 3.07
CA SER A 41 -0.93 -6.73 4.07
C SER A 41 -2.19 -5.91 4.43
N GLN A 42 -2.04 -4.59 4.60
CA GLN A 42 -3.18 -3.71 4.89
C GLN A 42 -4.15 -3.60 3.71
N ILE A 43 -3.64 -3.53 2.48
CA ILE A 43 -4.44 -3.51 1.25
C ILE A 43 -5.21 -4.83 1.10
N LEU A 44 -4.52 -5.97 1.18
CA LEU A 44 -5.14 -7.29 1.02
C LEU A 44 -6.19 -7.58 2.10
N SER A 45 -5.99 -7.08 3.33
CA SER A 45 -6.98 -7.24 4.40
C SER A 45 -8.30 -6.51 4.16
N LEU A 46 -8.42 -5.66 3.12
CA LEU A 46 -9.71 -5.07 2.70
C LEU A 46 -10.63 -6.09 2.05
N ASP A 47 -10.14 -7.31 1.77
CA ASP A 47 -10.96 -8.48 1.41
C ASP A 47 -12.06 -8.74 2.46
N LYS A 48 -11.86 -8.28 3.69
CA LYS A 48 -12.81 -8.34 4.81
C LYS A 48 -12.99 -6.94 5.42
N MET A 49 -14.25 -6.55 5.60
CA MET A 49 -14.62 -5.22 6.11
C MET A 49 -13.99 -4.08 5.28
N PRO A 50 -14.32 -3.96 3.97
CA PRO A 50 -13.71 -2.97 3.07
C PRO A 50 -13.95 -1.52 3.53
N GLU A 51 -15.04 -1.25 4.26
CA GLU A 51 -15.37 0.08 4.78
C GLU A 51 -14.94 0.28 6.24
N ARG A 52 -13.95 -0.49 6.74
CA ARG A 52 -13.47 -0.37 8.13
C ARG A 52 -12.84 0.98 8.45
N PHE A 53 -12.40 1.72 7.43
CA PHE A 53 -11.82 3.05 7.57
C PHE A 53 -12.79 4.11 7.04
N PRO A 54 -12.88 5.28 7.69
CA PRO A 54 -13.65 6.40 7.18
C PRO A 54 -13.13 6.84 5.80
N ARG A 55 -14.06 7.17 4.89
CA ARG A 55 -13.69 7.78 3.62
C ARG A 55 -13.08 9.16 3.88
N TYR A 56 -12.02 9.50 3.17
CA TYR A 56 -11.47 10.85 3.22
C TYR A 56 -12.47 11.86 2.67
N GLY A 57 -12.69 12.96 3.39
CA GLY A 57 -13.67 13.99 3.01
C GLY A 57 -13.22 14.83 1.81
N LYS A 58 -11.91 14.89 1.54
CA LYS A 58 -11.28 15.45 0.34
C LYS A 58 -10.02 14.65 0.05
N GLU A 59 -9.73 14.36 -1.21
CA GLU A 59 -8.40 13.89 -1.61
C GLU A 59 -7.38 15.04 -1.42
N PRO A 60 -6.16 14.74 -0.94
CA PRO A 60 -5.05 15.70 -0.91
C PRO A 60 -4.60 16.13 -2.31
#